data_AF-B0RJ31-F1
#
_entry.id   AF-B0RJ31-F1
#
_cell.length_a   1.000
_cell.length_b   1.000
_cell.length_c   1.000
_cell.angle_alpha   90.00
_cell.angle_beta   90.00
_cell.angle_gamma   90.00
#
_symmetry.space_group_name_H-M   'P 1'
#
loop_
_entity.id
_entity.type
_entity.pdbx_description
1 polymer ?
#
loop_
_entity_poly.entity_id
_entity_poly.type
_entity_poly.pdbx_seq_one_letter_code
_entity_poly.pdbx_strand_id
1 'polypeptide(L)'
;MLTGTGILSRITPYQRAVRYVATTKHCGGRGAHVRVYDVEVGTVIWESPDTDLSIIRIEPLQTTRRSCYPTSAGIRCTLTSDYEPRARSEVLAVRNRSGQESSVPVAGTKVPDAREIFCTSGYITGIMCNYVSVASPPGLEVENQEVVAETFSTATRTGDSGGPVLGRDMKLIGIIGAAGLPGSGRETYMSYVPMAVLFREQPYYALAM
;
A
#
# COMPACT_ATOMS: atom_id res chain seq x y z
N MET A 1 -3.09 -1.45 -3.59
CA MET A 1 -2.54 -0.64 -4.70
C MET A 1 -3.63 0.23 -5.29
N LEU A 2 -3.27 1.40 -5.82
CA LEU A 2 -4.19 2.39 -6.37
C LEU A 2 -3.91 2.64 -7.87
N THR A 3 -4.92 3.19 -8.54
CA THR A 3 -4.86 3.72 -9.91
C THR A 3 -5.45 5.13 -9.95
N GLY A 4 -5.06 5.92 -10.95
CA GLY A 4 -5.69 7.22 -11.20
C GLY A 4 -7.11 7.04 -11.76
N THR A 5 -8.03 7.92 -11.36
CA THR A 5 -9.43 7.90 -11.84
C THR A 5 -9.66 8.85 -13.02
N GLY A 6 -8.80 9.83 -13.23
CA GLY A 6 -8.94 10.83 -14.30
C GLY A 6 -8.63 10.29 -15.71
N ILE A 7 -9.20 10.94 -16.73
CA ILE A 7 -9.01 10.58 -18.16
C ILE A 7 -7.53 10.50 -18.53
N LEU A 8 -6.72 11.45 -18.05
CA LEU A 8 -5.28 11.51 -18.34
C LEU A 8 -4.50 10.28 -17.85
N SER A 9 -5.01 9.55 -16.84
CA SER A 9 -4.36 8.35 -16.33
C SER A 9 -4.48 7.13 -17.26
N ARG A 10 -5.25 7.26 -18.36
CA ARG A 10 -5.58 6.13 -19.25
C ARG A 10 -5.29 6.35 -20.73
N ILE A 11 -4.71 7.50 -21.11
CA ILE A 11 -4.53 7.88 -22.52
C ILE A 11 -3.51 6.98 -23.22
N THR A 12 -2.39 6.69 -22.55
CA THR A 12 -1.33 5.85 -23.11
C THR A 12 -1.27 4.47 -22.45
N PRO A 13 -0.76 3.43 -23.14
CA PRO A 13 -0.45 2.15 -22.51
C PRO A 13 0.45 2.30 -21.28
N TYR A 14 1.44 3.19 -21.33
CA TYR A 14 2.30 3.52 -20.19
C TYR A 14 1.49 4.03 -18.99
N GLN A 15 0.66 5.07 -19.18
CA GLN A 15 -0.15 5.63 -18.09
C GLN A 15 -1.11 4.59 -17.49
N ARG A 16 -1.72 3.74 -18.33
CA ARG A 16 -2.58 2.64 -17.86
C ARG A 16 -1.84 1.60 -17.02
N ALA A 17 -0.53 1.45 -17.22
CA ALA A 17 0.30 0.51 -16.50
C ALA A 17 0.91 1.09 -15.20
N VAL A 18 0.92 2.41 -15.04
CA VAL A 18 1.36 3.08 -13.78
C VAL A 18 0.45 2.66 -12.63
N ARG A 19 1.06 2.44 -11.46
CA ARG A 19 0.35 2.12 -10.22
C ARG A 19 0.82 3.05 -9.12
N TYR A 20 0.03 3.11 -8.06
CA TYR A 20 0.34 3.93 -6.91
C TYR A 20 0.20 3.13 -5.62
N VAL A 21 1.04 3.42 -4.63
CA VAL A 21 1.00 2.80 -3.30
C VAL A 21 0.81 3.91 -2.29
N ALA A 22 -0.17 3.76 -1.40
CA ALA A 22 -0.26 4.61 -0.23
C ALA A 22 0.56 3.97 0.89
N THR A 23 1.33 4.80 1.60
CA THR A 23 2.16 4.43 2.74
C THR A 23 2.18 5.61 3.73
N THR A 24 2.90 5.48 4.84
CA THR A 24 3.08 6.59 5.78
C THR A 24 4.13 7.60 5.29
N LYS A 25 3.99 8.86 5.71
CA LYS A 25 4.92 9.94 5.33
C LYS A 25 6.28 9.76 5.99
N HIS A 26 6.31 9.31 7.25
CA HIS A 26 7.58 9.10 7.98
C HIS A 26 8.45 7.97 7.39
N CYS A 27 7.93 7.12 6.50
CA CYS A 27 8.73 6.11 5.79
C CYS A 27 9.63 6.71 4.70
N GLY A 28 9.31 7.90 4.19
CA GLY A 28 10.10 8.52 3.12
C GLY A 28 9.47 9.80 2.59
N GLY A 29 10.32 10.83 2.49
CA GLY A 29 9.97 12.17 2.04
C GLY A 29 9.50 12.25 0.57
N ARG A 30 8.80 13.31 0.18
CA ARG A 30 8.52 13.61 -1.24
C ARG A 30 9.82 13.65 -2.05
N GLY A 31 9.83 12.93 -3.18
CA GLY A 31 11.01 12.75 -4.03
C GLY A 31 11.92 11.60 -3.62
N ALA A 32 11.67 10.93 -2.49
CA ALA A 32 12.43 9.74 -2.11
C ALA A 32 12.23 8.62 -3.12
N HIS A 33 13.33 7.94 -3.46
CA HIS A 33 13.33 6.75 -4.31
C HIS A 33 12.94 5.53 -3.49
N VAL A 34 12.03 4.71 -4.03
CA VAL A 34 11.52 3.50 -3.38
C VAL A 34 12.11 2.29 -4.07
N ARG A 35 12.70 1.40 -3.26
CA ARG A 35 13.31 0.14 -3.71
C ARG A 35 12.63 -1.04 -3.08
N VAL A 36 12.51 -2.12 -3.86
CA VAL A 36 12.15 -3.45 -3.38
C VAL A 36 13.36 -4.33 -3.66
N TYR A 37 14.01 -4.81 -2.60
CA TYR A 37 15.36 -5.36 -2.68
C TYR A 37 16.34 -4.35 -3.33
N ASP A 38 17.04 -4.75 -4.38
CA ASP A 38 18.00 -3.96 -5.14
C ASP A 38 17.38 -3.18 -6.31
N VAL A 39 16.07 -3.34 -6.55
CA VAL A 39 15.39 -2.73 -7.70
C VAL A 39 14.64 -1.48 -7.28
N GLU A 40 14.94 -0.36 -7.93
CA GLU A 40 14.11 0.84 -7.85
C GLU A 40 12.79 0.64 -8.59
N VAL A 41 11.69 0.85 -7.86
CA VAL A 41 10.33 0.60 -8.35
C VAL A 41 9.53 1.89 -8.54
N GLY A 42 9.94 2.99 -7.91
CA GLY A 42 9.16 4.20 -7.93
C GLY A 42 9.71 5.32 -7.07
N THR A 43 8.91 6.38 -6.94
CA THR A 43 9.24 7.57 -6.14
C THR A 43 8.03 8.09 -5.38
N VAL A 44 8.25 8.71 -4.23
CA VAL A 44 7.19 9.40 -3.47
C VAL A 44 6.81 10.69 -4.21
N ILE A 45 5.57 10.78 -4.68
CA ILE A 45 5.10 11.92 -5.49
C ILE A 45 4.22 12.90 -4.73
N TRP A 46 3.66 12.47 -3.60
CA TRP A 46 2.76 13.26 -2.77
C TRP A 46 2.87 12.86 -1.30
N GLU A 47 2.66 13.85 -0.44
CA GLU A 47 2.59 13.71 1.01
C GLU A 47 1.44 14.57 1.52
N SER A 48 0.75 14.09 2.54
CA SER A 48 -0.27 14.89 3.20
C SER A 48 0.35 16.01 4.03
N PRO A 49 -0.20 17.23 3.96
CA PRO A 49 0.17 18.30 4.88
C PRO A 49 -0.32 18.02 6.31
N ASP A 50 -1.41 17.26 6.47
CA ASP A 50 -2.15 17.17 7.74
C ASP A 50 -2.10 15.78 8.38
N THR A 51 -1.83 14.73 7.62
CA THR A 51 -1.83 13.34 8.10
C THR A 51 -0.52 12.62 7.77
N ASP A 52 -0.28 11.47 8.41
CA ASP A 52 0.90 10.64 8.13
C ASP A 52 0.67 9.76 6.89
N LEU A 53 0.41 10.40 5.75
CA LEU A 53 0.15 9.75 4.47
C LEU A 53 1.11 10.23 3.38
N SER A 54 1.52 9.30 2.54
CA SER A 54 2.22 9.60 1.30
C SER A 54 1.78 8.64 0.18
N ILE A 55 1.99 9.07 -1.07
CA ILE A 55 1.72 8.26 -2.26
C ILE A 55 3.01 8.08 -3.04
N ILE A 56 3.34 6.82 -3.29
CA ILE A 56 4.42 6.39 -4.16
C ILE A 56 3.86 6.13 -5.55
N ARG A 57 4.48 6.69 -6.58
CA ARG A 57 4.26 6.32 -7.98
C ARG A 57 5.17 5.16 -8.34
N ILE A 58 4.58 4.06 -8.80
CA ILE A 58 5.28 2.87 -9.27
C ILE A 58 5.34 2.87 -10.79
N GLU A 59 6.56 2.82 -11.32
CA GLU A 59 6.79 2.75 -12.76
C GLU A 59 6.40 1.37 -13.31
N PRO A 60 5.81 1.30 -14.52
CA PRO A 60 5.56 0.03 -15.18
C PRO A 60 6.86 -0.64 -15.61
N LEU A 61 6.80 -1.95 -15.82
CA LEU A 61 7.85 -2.68 -16.53
C LEU A 61 7.70 -2.40 -18.03
N GLN A 62 8.73 -1.83 -18.64
CA GLN A 62 8.77 -1.59 -20.08
C GLN A 62 9.55 -2.70 -20.79
N THR A 63 8.93 -3.31 -21.80
CA THR A 63 9.61 -4.23 -22.72
C THR A 63 9.56 -3.64 -24.12
N THR A 64 10.72 -3.46 -24.75
CA THR A 64 10.80 -2.95 -26.13
C THR A 64 11.07 -4.09 -27.09
N ARG A 65 10.21 -4.26 -28.10
CA ARG A 65 10.36 -5.25 -29.18
C ARG A 65 10.62 -4.56 -30.50
N ARG A 66 11.50 -5.14 -31.32
CA ARG A 66 11.78 -4.68 -32.68
C ARG A 66 11.12 -5.63 -33.66
N SER A 67 10.20 -5.12 -34.46
CA SER A 67 9.55 -5.86 -35.54
C SER A 67 10.01 -5.32 -36.88
N CYS A 68 10.56 -6.19 -37.72
CA CYS A 68 11.03 -5.81 -39.05
C CYS A 68 10.19 -6.52 -40.11
N TYR A 69 9.83 -5.81 -41.18
CA TYR A 69 9.01 -6.32 -42.27
C TYR A 69 9.53 -5.77 -43.62
N PRO A 70 9.48 -6.58 -44.69
CA PRO A 70 9.91 -6.15 -46.01
C PRO A 70 8.92 -5.13 -46.59
N THR A 71 9.45 -4.13 -47.30
CA THR A 71 8.67 -3.14 -48.06
C THR A 71 9.29 -2.96 -49.46
N SER A 72 8.59 -2.32 -50.38
CA SER A 72 9.11 -2.02 -51.73
C SER A 72 10.36 -1.14 -51.74
N ALA A 73 10.66 -0.43 -50.63
CA ALA A 73 11.85 0.40 -50.46
C ALA A 73 12.94 -0.25 -49.58
N GLY A 74 12.82 -1.54 -49.25
CA GLY A 74 13.73 -2.29 -48.38
C GLY A 74 13.10 -2.74 -47.06
N ILE A 75 13.91 -3.29 -46.15
CA ILE A 75 13.43 -3.75 -44.84
C ILE A 75 13.13 -2.54 -43.94
N ARG A 76 11.90 -2.44 -43.46
CA ARG A 76 11.50 -1.43 -42.47
C ARG A 76 11.37 -2.09 -41.10
N CYS A 77 11.92 -1.45 -40.06
CA CYS A 77 11.76 -1.90 -38.68
C CYS A 77 11.00 -0.86 -37.87
N THR A 78 10.10 -1.33 -37.01
CA THR A 78 9.41 -0.53 -36.00
C THR A 78 9.78 -1.03 -34.61
N LEU A 79 9.88 -0.09 -33.66
CA LEU A 79 10.01 -0.40 -32.24
C LEU A 79 8.63 -0.27 -31.62
N THR A 80 8.23 -1.29 -30.87
CA THR A 80 6.97 -1.32 -30.12
C THR A 80 7.32 -1.56 -28.66
N SER A 81 6.85 -0.66 -27.79
CA SER A 81 7.02 -0.78 -26.34
C SER A 81 5.74 -1.31 -25.71
N ASP A 82 5.87 -2.41 -24.99
CA ASP A 82 4.84 -2.97 -24.13
C ASP A 82 5.08 -2.51 -22.68
N TYR A 83 4.01 -2.22 -21.96
CA TYR A 83 4.06 -1.73 -20.58
C TYR A 83 3.18 -2.58 -19.69
N GLU A 84 3.78 -3.20 -18.67
CA GLU A 84 3.10 -4.07 -17.72
C GLU A 84 3.12 -3.46 -16.31
N PRO A 85 2.01 -3.49 -15.55
CA PRO A 85 2.01 -3.03 -14.17
C PRO A 85 2.95 -3.89 -13.31
N ARG A 86 3.90 -3.25 -12.61
CA ARG A 86 4.77 -3.93 -11.62
C ARG A 86 4.03 -4.32 -10.35
N ALA A 87 2.92 -3.64 -10.04
CA ALA A 87 2.16 -3.81 -8.82
C ALA A 87 0.71 -4.23 -9.12
N ARG A 88 0.22 -5.23 -8.40
CA ARG A 88 -1.17 -5.72 -8.47
C ARG A 88 -1.90 -5.35 -7.18
N SER A 89 -3.23 -5.23 -7.21
CA SER A 89 -4.03 -4.94 -6.01
C SER A 89 -4.20 -6.19 -5.14
N GLU A 90 -3.06 -6.67 -4.64
CA GLU A 90 -2.95 -7.82 -3.77
C GLU A 90 -2.19 -7.43 -2.50
N VAL A 91 -2.46 -8.16 -1.42
CA VAL A 91 -1.78 -8.02 -0.13
C VAL A 91 -1.39 -9.38 0.40
N LEU A 92 -0.28 -9.46 1.14
CA LEU A 92 0.03 -10.66 1.92
C LEU A 92 -0.98 -10.71 3.08
N ALA A 93 -1.87 -11.70 3.06
CA ALA A 93 -2.93 -11.80 4.08
C ALA A 93 -3.30 -13.23 4.46
N VAL A 94 -2.75 -14.23 3.78
CA VAL A 94 -2.94 -15.64 4.11
C VAL A 94 -1.61 -16.23 4.52
N ARG A 95 -1.60 -16.96 5.63
CA ARG A 95 -0.47 -17.77 6.09
C ARG A 95 -0.92 -19.23 6.17
N ASN A 96 -0.21 -20.12 5.48
CA ASN A 96 -0.51 -21.55 5.53
C ASN A 96 0.04 -22.20 6.82
N ARG A 97 -0.24 -23.49 7.04
CA ARG A 97 0.22 -24.23 8.24
C ARG A 97 1.73 -24.33 8.37
N SER A 98 2.48 -24.24 7.26
CA SER A 98 3.95 -24.23 7.27
C SER A 98 4.53 -22.82 7.47
N GLY A 99 3.69 -21.80 7.73
CA GLY A 99 4.12 -20.42 7.94
C GLY A 99 4.41 -19.64 6.65
N GLN A 100 4.14 -20.22 5.48
CA GLN A 100 4.33 -19.53 4.21
C GLN A 100 3.19 -18.54 3.99
N GLU A 101 3.56 -17.30 3.69
CA GLU A 101 2.63 -16.22 3.38
C GLU A 101 2.29 -16.21 1.89
N SER A 102 1.08 -15.76 1.56
CA SER A 102 0.60 -15.69 0.18
C SER A 102 -0.19 -14.41 -0.08
N SER A 103 -0.06 -13.89 -1.29
CA SER A 103 -0.80 -12.72 -1.73
C SER A 103 -2.23 -13.09 -2.10
N VAL A 104 -3.16 -12.21 -1.77
CA VAL A 104 -4.57 -12.33 -2.13
C VAL A 104 -5.10 -11.00 -2.65
N PRO A 105 -6.06 -11.01 -3.60
CA PRO A 105 -6.69 -9.80 -4.10
C PRO A 105 -7.39 -9.02 -2.98
N VAL A 106 -7.25 -7.71 -3.02
CA VAL A 106 -8.02 -6.80 -2.17
C VAL A 106 -9.45 -6.71 -2.70
N ALA A 107 -10.43 -6.98 -1.82
CA ALA A 107 -11.85 -7.02 -2.16
C ALA A 107 -12.57 -5.66 -2.07
N GLY A 108 -11.89 -4.62 -1.60
CA GLY A 108 -12.44 -3.28 -1.42
C GLY A 108 -11.85 -2.58 -0.20
N THR A 109 -12.57 -1.60 0.31
CA THR A 109 -12.27 -0.95 1.59
C THR A 109 -13.46 -1.01 2.53
N LYS A 110 -13.22 -0.84 3.83
CA LYS A 110 -14.27 -0.73 4.83
C LYS A 110 -13.81 0.03 6.07
N VAL A 111 -14.78 0.39 6.89
CA VAL A 111 -14.57 0.71 8.30
C VAL A 111 -14.79 -0.58 9.09
N PRO A 112 -13.93 -0.95 10.05
CA PRO A 112 -14.11 -2.17 10.83
C PRO A 112 -15.38 -2.06 11.68
N ASP A 113 -16.08 -3.19 11.83
CA ASP A 113 -17.21 -3.28 12.75
C ASP A 113 -16.74 -3.18 14.20
N ALA A 114 -17.66 -2.86 15.11
CA ALA A 114 -17.34 -2.80 16.54
C ALA A 114 -16.80 -4.15 17.03
N ARG A 115 -15.58 -4.14 17.59
CA ARG A 115 -14.84 -5.33 18.05
C ARG A 115 -14.52 -6.35 16.94
N GLU A 116 -14.53 -5.92 15.68
CA GLU A 116 -14.05 -6.77 14.59
C GLU A 116 -12.58 -7.10 14.79
N ILE A 117 -12.23 -8.39 14.66
CA ILE A 117 -10.84 -8.82 14.59
C ILE A 117 -10.34 -8.65 13.16
N PHE A 118 -9.32 -7.81 12.98
CA PHE A 118 -8.67 -7.58 11.71
C PHE A 118 -7.18 -7.97 11.75
N CYS A 119 -6.57 -7.94 10.58
CA CYS A 119 -5.19 -8.29 10.37
C CYS A 119 -4.33 -7.09 9.95
N THR A 120 -3.04 -7.20 10.21
CA THR A 120 -1.99 -6.37 9.63
C THR A 120 -1.07 -7.22 8.77
N SER A 121 -0.35 -6.57 7.85
CA SER A 121 0.78 -7.18 7.13
C SER A 121 1.96 -6.23 7.17
N GLY A 122 2.97 -6.56 7.96
CA GLY A 122 4.19 -5.77 8.11
C GLY A 122 5.44 -6.52 7.67
N TYR A 123 6.53 -5.81 7.37
CA TYR A 123 7.80 -6.42 6.97
C TYR A 123 8.49 -7.18 8.11
N ILE A 124 8.37 -6.69 9.34
CA ILE A 124 9.03 -7.25 10.52
C ILE A 124 8.19 -8.35 11.16
N THR A 125 6.88 -8.11 11.32
CA THR A 125 6.00 -9.05 12.03
C THR A 125 5.23 -9.99 11.11
N GLY A 126 5.26 -9.75 9.79
CA GLY A 126 4.49 -10.51 8.81
C GLY A 126 2.98 -10.26 8.99
N ILE A 127 2.19 -11.30 8.76
CA ILE A 127 0.73 -11.24 8.91
C ILE A 127 0.32 -11.51 10.36
N MET A 128 -0.33 -10.54 11.02
CA MET A 128 -0.88 -10.67 12.38
C MET A 128 -2.40 -10.45 12.36
N CYS A 129 -3.20 -11.42 12.82
CA CYS A 129 -4.67 -11.45 12.66
C CYS A 129 -5.45 -11.45 13.98
N ASN A 130 -5.13 -10.51 14.86
CA ASN A 130 -5.62 -10.47 16.23
C ASN A 130 -5.74 -9.05 16.81
N TYR A 131 -5.84 -8.05 15.93
CA TYR A 131 -6.08 -6.67 16.32
C TYR A 131 -7.57 -6.37 16.39
N VAL A 132 -7.94 -5.48 17.31
CA VAL A 132 -9.29 -4.89 17.41
C VAL A 132 -9.17 -3.38 17.59
N SER A 133 -10.11 -2.62 17.02
CA SER A 133 -10.15 -1.17 17.23
C SER A 133 -10.56 -0.87 18.66
N VAL A 134 -9.86 0.07 19.29
CA VAL A 134 -10.12 0.50 20.67
C VAL A 134 -10.19 2.03 20.73
N ALA A 135 -10.83 2.56 21.78
CA ALA A 135 -10.70 3.98 22.08
C ALA A 135 -9.24 4.28 22.44
N SER A 136 -8.75 5.47 22.08
CA SER A 136 -7.39 5.86 22.49
C SER A 136 -7.32 5.87 24.02
N PRO A 137 -6.41 5.09 24.63
CA PRO A 137 -6.24 5.10 26.08
C PRO A 137 -5.78 6.48 26.57
N PRO A 138 -6.10 6.86 27.82
CA PRO A 138 -5.69 8.16 28.37
C PRO A 138 -4.18 8.41 28.24
N GLY A 139 -3.83 9.59 27.72
CA GLY A 139 -2.46 10.02 27.51
C GLY A 139 -1.72 9.33 26.36
N LEU A 140 -2.39 8.54 25.52
CA LEU A 140 -1.84 8.12 24.23
C LEU A 140 -2.13 9.19 23.19
N GLU A 141 -1.08 9.90 22.81
CA GLU A 141 -1.10 10.79 21.65
C GLU A 141 -0.90 9.93 20.40
N VAL A 142 -1.77 10.13 19.43
CA VAL A 142 -1.66 9.55 18.08
C VAL A 142 -1.63 10.68 17.07
N GLU A 143 -1.05 10.42 15.91
CA GLU A 143 -1.00 11.39 14.82
C GLU A 143 -2.42 11.77 14.36
N ASN A 144 -2.53 12.94 13.74
CA ASN A 144 -3.81 13.45 13.29
C ASN A 144 -4.51 12.47 12.33
N GLN A 145 -5.82 12.26 12.55
CA GLN A 145 -6.68 11.31 11.81
C GLN A 145 -6.30 9.83 11.96
N GLU A 146 -5.32 9.48 12.78
CA GLU A 146 -5.07 8.09 13.14
C GLU A 146 -6.07 7.59 14.18
N VAL A 147 -6.29 6.28 14.15
CA VAL A 147 -7.09 5.56 15.13
C VAL A 147 -6.26 4.44 15.75
N VAL A 148 -6.68 3.99 16.93
CA VAL A 148 -5.92 3.04 17.74
C VAL A 148 -6.50 1.64 17.63
N ALA A 149 -5.61 0.65 17.56
CA ALA A 149 -5.94 -0.75 17.70
C ALA A 149 -5.09 -1.39 18.81
N GLU A 150 -5.63 -2.41 19.44
CA GLU A 150 -4.95 -3.22 20.44
C GLU A 150 -4.91 -4.68 20.00
N THR A 151 -3.82 -5.36 20.34
CA THR A 151 -3.65 -6.80 20.15
C THR A 151 -3.44 -7.52 21.47
N PHE A 152 -3.83 -8.79 21.53
CA PHE A 152 -3.59 -9.67 22.68
C PHE A 152 -2.38 -10.60 22.46
N SER A 153 -1.55 -10.34 21.45
CA SER A 153 -0.33 -11.12 21.17
C SER A 153 0.83 -10.21 20.77
N THR A 154 1.76 -10.72 19.97
CA THR A 154 2.83 -9.92 19.37
C THR A 154 2.25 -8.75 18.59
N ALA A 155 2.65 -7.54 18.99
CA ALA A 155 2.31 -6.33 18.28
C ALA A 155 3.25 -6.07 17.11
N THR A 156 2.80 -5.22 16.19
CA THR A 156 3.60 -4.57 15.16
C THR A 156 4.82 -3.90 15.78
N ARG A 157 5.86 -3.75 14.97
CA ARG A 157 7.14 -3.15 15.39
C ARG A 157 7.54 -2.04 14.43
N THR A 158 8.49 -1.22 14.85
CA THR A 158 9.18 -0.28 13.96
C THR A 158 9.69 -1.04 12.73
N GLY A 159 9.27 -0.58 11.55
CA GLY A 159 9.50 -1.24 10.26
C GLY A 159 8.26 -1.89 9.63
N ASP A 160 7.17 -2.06 10.40
CA ASP A 160 5.87 -2.47 9.84
C ASP A 160 5.03 -1.30 9.30
N SER A 161 5.41 -0.06 9.64
CA SER A 161 4.75 1.17 9.19
C SER A 161 4.63 1.25 7.67
N GLY A 162 3.51 1.78 7.19
CA GLY A 162 3.16 1.78 5.77
C GLY A 162 2.52 0.47 5.28
N GLY A 163 2.57 -0.60 6.07
CA GLY A 163 1.88 -1.86 5.78
C GLY A 163 0.35 -1.73 5.86
N PRO A 164 -0.42 -2.59 5.18
CA PRO A 164 -1.88 -2.52 5.20
C PRO A 164 -2.48 -3.09 6.50
N VAL A 165 -3.61 -2.50 6.90
CA VAL A 165 -4.58 -3.06 7.86
C VAL A 165 -5.79 -3.55 7.07
N LEU A 166 -6.23 -4.78 7.30
CA LEU A 166 -7.25 -5.45 6.49
C LEU A 166 -8.21 -6.30 7.32
N GLY A 167 -9.49 -6.31 6.94
CA GLY A 167 -10.47 -7.23 7.50
C GLY A 167 -10.24 -8.67 7.00
N ARG A 168 -10.87 -9.64 7.67
CA ARG A 168 -10.83 -11.05 7.22
C ARG A 168 -11.56 -11.29 5.89
N ASP A 169 -12.39 -10.34 5.46
CA ASP A 169 -13.05 -10.28 4.16
C ASP A 169 -12.16 -9.65 3.07
N MET A 170 -10.87 -9.48 3.33
CA MET A 170 -9.86 -8.92 2.41
C MET A 170 -10.16 -7.48 1.95
N LYS A 171 -10.93 -6.73 2.75
CA LYS A 171 -11.12 -5.30 2.55
C LYS A 171 -10.12 -4.50 3.37
N LEU A 172 -9.50 -3.51 2.75
CA LEU A 172 -8.57 -2.60 3.43
C LEU A 172 -9.31 -1.71 4.41
N ILE A 173 -8.80 -1.66 5.63
CA ILE A 173 -9.26 -0.79 6.72
C ILE A 173 -8.38 0.45 6.80
N GLY A 174 -7.07 0.30 6.69
CA GLY A 174 -6.12 1.40 6.84
C GLY A 174 -4.68 1.05 6.51
N ILE A 175 -3.78 1.93 6.93
CA ILE A 175 -2.32 1.85 6.74
C ILE A 175 -1.67 2.02 8.12
N ILE A 176 -0.78 1.10 8.50
CA ILE A 176 -0.10 1.09 9.80
C ILE A 176 0.71 2.37 9.95
N GLY A 177 0.43 3.14 11.01
CA GLY A 177 1.12 4.37 11.39
C GLY A 177 2.31 4.05 12.28
N ALA A 178 2.03 3.92 13.57
CA ALA A 178 3.03 3.63 14.59
C ALA A 178 2.72 2.34 15.37
N ALA A 179 3.79 1.74 15.90
CA ALA A 179 3.71 0.66 16.88
C ALA A 179 3.89 1.21 18.30
N GLY A 180 3.31 0.53 19.29
CA GLY A 180 3.57 0.77 20.69
C GLY A 180 5.05 0.57 21.05
N LEU A 181 5.58 1.44 21.91
CA LEU A 181 6.99 1.38 22.31
C LEU A 181 7.23 0.27 23.34
N PRO A 182 8.25 -0.60 23.17
CA PRO A 182 8.63 -1.60 24.17
C PRO A 182 8.93 -0.97 25.54
N GLY A 183 8.34 -1.49 26.61
CA GLY A 183 8.52 -1.01 27.99
C GLY A 183 7.63 0.18 28.37
N SER A 184 6.75 0.65 27.49
CA SER A 184 5.84 1.77 27.75
C SER A 184 4.53 1.36 28.45
N GLY A 185 4.26 0.07 28.61
CA GLY A 185 2.95 -0.45 29.00
C GLY A 185 1.89 -0.29 27.90
N ARG A 186 2.31 0.11 26.69
CA ARG A 186 1.48 0.29 25.50
C ARG A 186 1.96 -0.58 24.34
N GLU A 187 2.71 -1.63 24.63
CA GLU A 187 3.33 -2.51 23.64
C GLU A 187 2.29 -3.24 22.78
N THR A 188 1.08 -3.41 23.29
CA THR A 188 -0.04 -4.06 22.60
C THR A 188 -0.77 -3.14 21.62
N TYR A 189 -0.46 -1.85 21.61
CA TYR A 189 -1.16 -0.87 20.79
C TYR A 189 -0.44 -0.63 19.47
N MET A 190 -1.23 -0.25 18.46
CA MET A 190 -0.74 0.38 17.24
C MET A 190 -1.70 1.50 16.84
N SER A 191 -1.20 2.42 16.04
CA SER A 191 -2.04 3.37 15.32
C SER A 191 -2.09 3.04 13.83
N TYR A 192 -3.16 3.46 13.17
CA TYR A 192 -3.27 3.37 11.72
C TYR A 192 -4.11 4.51 11.16
N VAL A 193 -3.80 4.90 9.92
CA VAL A 193 -4.61 5.87 9.17
C VAL A 193 -5.73 5.12 8.43
N PRO A 194 -7.01 5.42 8.66
CA PRO A 194 -8.11 4.78 7.94
C PRO A 194 -8.06 5.06 6.43
N MET A 195 -8.42 4.07 5.59
CA MET A 195 -8.47 4.24 4.13
C MET A 195 -9.41 5.38 3.69
N ALA A 196 -10.45 5.67 4.46
CA ALA A 196 -11.36 6.77 4.18
C ALA A 196 -10.67 8.15 4.22
N VAL A 197 -9.64 8.30 5.06
CA VAL A 197 -8.83 9.54 5.14
C VAL A 197 -8.06 9.72 3.84
N LEU A 198 -7.38 8.67 3.37
CA LEU A 198 -6.65 8.69 2.11
C LEU A 198 -7.55 9.11 0.94
N PHE A 199 -8.71 8.46 0.76
CA PHE A 199 -9.58 8.77 -0.38
C PHE A 199 -10.26 10.14 -0.27
N ARG A 200 -10.43 10.67 0.94
CA ARG A 200 -10.91 12.04 1.15
C ARG A 200 -9.86 13.07 0.72
N GLU A 201 -8.59 12.85 1.09
CA GLU A 201 -7.49 13.76 0.70
C GLU A 201 -7.08 13.61 -0.76
N GLN A 202 -7.23 12.40 -1.31
CA GLN A 202 -6.76 12.01 -2.64
C GLN A 202 -7.90 11.41 -3.48
N PRO A 203 -8.95 12.21 -3.82
CA PRO A 203 -10.16 11.72 -4.49
C PRO A 203 -9.92 11.28 -5.95
N TYR A 204 -8.75 11.59 -6.51
CA TYR A 204 -8.35 11.22 -7.87
C TYR A 204 -7.71 9.84 -7.96
N TYR A 205 -7.69 9.08 -6.87
CA TYR A 205 -7.19 7.72 -6.80
C TYR A 205 -8.29 6.76 -6.36
N ALA A 206 -8.24 5.54 -6.88
CA ALA A 206 -9.12 4.43 -6.48
C ALA A 206 -8.30 3.13 -6.38
N LEU A 207 -8.85 2.11 -5.73
CA LEU A 207 -8.25 0.77 -5.76
C LEU A 207 -8.10 0.29 -7.21
N ALA A 208 -6.95 -0.31 -7.52
CA ALA A 208 -6.68 -0.87 -8.84
C ALA A 208 -7.36 -2.24 -8.98
N MET A 209 -8.65 -2.26 -9.30
CA MET A 209 -9.45 -3.47 -9.55
C MET A 209 -9.25 -4.01 -10.96
#